data_AF-A0A9E2Z5E6-F1
#
_entry.id   AF-A0A9E2Z5E6-F1
#
_cell.length_a   1.000
_cell.length_b   1.000
_cell.length_c   1.000
_cell.angle_alpha   90.00
_cell.angle_beta   90.00
_cell.angle_gamma   90.00
#
_symmetry.space_group_name_H-M   'P 1'
#
loop_
_entity.id
_entity.type
_entity.pdbx_description
1 polymer ?
#
loop_
_entity_poly.entity_id
_entity_poly.type
_entity_poly.pdbx_seq_one_letter_code
_entity_poly.pdbx_strand_id
1 'polypeptide(L)'
;MDIAFVLYEHMTALDLVGPYEVLASHPEARPRFVADHVGAIRCDNGLTLCSDTTFDVVPTPELIVVPGSSHWRAVLDDRTLVDWLASVHTKATWTTSVCTGATLLAKAGMLAGRPATTHWLA
;
A
#
# COMPACT_ATOMS: atom_id res chain seq x y z
N MET A 1 -15.88 -7.18 -0.08
CA MET A 1 -14.70 -6.63 0.58
C MET A 1 -13.74 -6.06 -0.45
N ASP A 2 -13.81 -4.76 -0.74
CA ASP A 2 -12.82 -4.09 -1.60
C ASP A 2 -11.48 -3.98 -0.86
N ILE A 3 -10.42 -4.54 -1.44
CA ILE A 3 -9.06 -4.55 -0.89
C ILE A 3 -8.14 -3.75 -1.79
N ALA A 4 -7.64 -2.63 -1.30
CA ALA A 4 -6.64 -1.84 -2.01
C ALA A 4 -5.23 -2.39 -1.72
N PHE A 5 -4.64 -3.04 -2.73
CA PHE A 5 -3.22 -3.35 -2.77
C PHE A 5 -2.50 -2.17 -3.39
N VAL A 6 -1.68 -1.48 -2.60
CA VAL A 6 -1.07 -0.21 -3.01
C VAL A 6 0.22 -0.46 -3.78
N LEU A 7 0.27 0.00 -5.03
CA LEU A 7 1.46 -0.03 -5.86
C LEU A 7 2.08 1.35 -5.95
N TYR A 8 3.40 1.39 -5.88
CA TYR A 8 4.19 2.58 -6.12
C TYR A 8 5.60 2.18 -6.58
N GLU A 9 6.29 3.09 -7.27
CA GLU A 9 7.64 2.86 -7.79
C GLU A 9 8.60 2.44 -6.67
N HIS A 10 9.46 1.47 -6.97
CA HIS A 10 10.44 0.89 -6.05
C HIS A 10 9.85 0.18 -4.81
N MET A 11 8.57 -0.19 -4.79
CA MET A 11 8.06 -1.08 -3.73
C MET A 11 8.71 -2.48 -3.79
N THR A 12 8.70 -3.19 -2.66
CA THR A 12 9.10 -4.60 -2.57
C THR A 12 7.93 -5.49 -2.98
N ALA A 13 8.04 -6.18 -4.12
CA ALA A 13 6.92 -6.92 -4.70
C ALA A 13 6.31 -7.99 -3.78
N LEU A 14 7.14 -8.73 -3.03
CA LEU A 14 6.68 -9.81 -2.18
C LEU A 14 5.79 -9.32 -1.02
N ASP A 15 6.05 -8.12 -0.52
CA ASP A 15 5.25 -7.50 0.54
C ASP A 15 3.80 -7.25 0.11
N LEU A 16 3.56 -7.15 -1.20
CA LEU A 16 2.23 -7.03 -1.80
C LEU A 16 1.69 -8.40 -2.23
N VAL A 17 2.49 -9.18 -2.97
CA VAL A 17 2.08 -10.47 -3.54
C VAL A 17 1.74 -11.50 -2.46
N GLY A 18 2.50 -11.54 -1.36
CA GLY A 18 2.27 -12.48 -0.27
C GLY A 18 0.88 -12.32 0.37
N PRO A 19 0.54 -11.13 0.91
CA PRO A 19 -0.80 -10.86 1.41
C PRO A 19 -1.89 -11.02 0.34
N TYR A 20 -1.62 -10.62 -0.91
CA TYR A 20 -2.56 -10.77 -2.01
C TYR A 20 -2.99 -12.23 -2.22
N GLU A 21 -2.04 -13.17 -2.34
CA GLU A 21 -2.34 -14.59 -2.59
C GLU A 21 -3.23 -15.20 -1.49
N VAL A 22 -3.04 -14.77 -0.24
CA VAL A 22 -3.88 -15.22 0.88
C VAL A 22 -5.25 -14.55 0.85
N LEU A 23 -5.30 -13.22 0.76
CA LEU A 23 -6.54 -12.45 0.89
C LEU A 23 -7.47 -12.62 -0.31
N ALA A 24 -6.92 -12.72 -1.52
CA ALA A 24 -7.70 -12.90 -2.74
C ALA A 24 -8.40 -14.27 -2.82
N SER A 25 -7.97 -15.25 -2.02
CA SER A 25 -8.64 -16.55 -1.92
C SER A 25 -9.99 -16.48 -1.19
N HIS A 26 -10.28 -15.39 -0.48
CA HIS A 26 -11.55 -15.21 0.22
C HIS A 26 -12.69 -14.92 -0.78
N PRO A 27 -13.85 -15.61 -0.71
CA PRO A 27 -14.90 -15.50 -1.73
C PRO A 27 -15.47 -14.09 -1.95
N GLU A 28 -15.44 -13.25 -0.92
CA GLU A 28 -15.95 -11.86 -0.99
C GLU A 28 -14.86 -10.81 -1.28
N ALA A 29 -13.60 -11.24 -1.42
CA ALA A 29 -12.50 -10.33 -1.71
C ALA A 29 -12.63 -9.77 -3.13
N ARG A 30 -12.43 -8.46 -3.25
CA ARG A 30 -12.34 -7.75 -4.52
C ARG A 30 -11.01 -7.01 -4.53
N PRO A 31 -9.92 -7.67 -4.96
CA PRO A 31 -8.60 -7.05 -5.05
C PRO A 31 -8.62 -5.90 -6.04
N ARG A 32 -8.01 -4.77 -5.67
CA ARG A 32 -7.76 -3.60 -6.52
C ARG A 32 -6.29 -3.24 -6.42
N PHE A 33 -5.60 -3.18 -7.55
CA PHE A 33 -4.19 -2.83 -7.62
C PHE A 33 -4.09 -1.33 -7.93
N VAL A 34 -4.00 -0.53 -6.86
CA VAL A 34 -4.16 0.92 -6.91
C VAL A 34 -2.81 1.63 -6.96
N ALA A 35 -2.67 2.61 -7.84
CA ALA A 35 -1.51 3.50 -7.92
C ALA A 35 -1.92 4.94 -8.28
N ASP A 36 -0.96 5.82 -8.50
CA ASP A 36 -1.18 7.18 -9.02
C ASP A 36 -1.57 7.20 -10.51
N HIS A 37 -1.26 6.14 -11.26
CA HIS A 37 -1.65 5.93 -12.65
C HIS A 37 -1.97 4.45 -12.95
N VAL A 38 -2.72 4.19 -14.03
CA VAL A 38 -2.92 2.84 -14.56
C VAL A 38 -1.69 2.45 -15.39
N GLY A 39 -1.12 1.28 -15.14
CA GLY A 39 -0.04 0.75 -15.96
C GLY A 39 1.07 0.11 -15.14
N ALA A 40 2.24 0.03 -15.77
CA ALA A 40 3.41 -0.67 -15.24
C ALA A 40 4.07 0.12 -14.10
N ILE A 41 4.27 -0.55 -12.97
CA ILE A 41 4.98 -0.06 -11.80
C ILE A 41 6.24 -0.92 -11.59
N ARG A 42 7.41 -0.28 -11.53
CA ARG A 42 8.68 -1.00 -11.37
C ARG A 42 8.99 -1.22 -9.88
N CYS A 43 9.04 -2.47 -9.46
CA CYS A 43 9.43 -2.86 -8.09
C CYS A 43 10.95 -2.74 -7.90
N ASP A 44 11.41 -2.70 -6.65
CA ASP A 44 12.82 -2.47 -6.31
C ASP A 44 13.81 -3.54 -6.83
N ASN A 45 13.36 -4.78 -6.98
CA ASN A 45 14.17 -5.88 -7.50
C ASN A 45 13.94 -6.15 -9.00
N GLY A 46 13.33 -5.21 -9.73
CA GLY A 46 13.19 -5.27 -11.17
C GLY A 46 12.01 -6.08 -11.70
N LEU A 47 11.15 -6.61 -10.83
CA LEU A 47 9.83 -7.08 -11.25
C LEU A 47 8.97 -5.88 -11.64
N THR A 48 8.09 -6.05 -12.62
CA THR A 48 7.08 -5.05 -12.98
C THR A 48 5.70 -5.65 -12.70
N LEU A 49 4.89 -4.92 -11.94
CA LEU A 49 3.48 -5.22 -11.71
C LEU A 49 2.63 -4.14 -12.38
N CYS A 50 1.37 -4.44 -12.69
CA CYS A 50 0.48 -3.47 -13.28
C CYS A 50 -0.61 -3.08 -12.29
N SER A 51 -0.82 -1.77 -12.12
CA SER A 51 -2.06 -1.26 -11.51
C SER A 51 -3.20 -1.41 -12.51
N ASP A 52 -4.40 -1.71 -12.00
CA ASP A 52 -5.63 -1.78 -12.79
C ASP A 52 -6.51 -0.54 -12.60
N THR A 53 -6.19 0.28 -11.62
CA THR A 53 -6.99 1.44 -11.23
C THR A 53 -6.14 2.47 -10.48
N THR A 54 -6.69 3.65 -10.28
CA THR A 54 -6.02 4.78 -9.64
C THR A 54 -6.60 5.09 -8.28
N PHE A 55 -5.84 5.84 -7.48
CA PHE A 55 -6.21 6.32 -6.15
C PHE A 55 -7.59 7.00 -6.08
N ASP A 56 -7.95 7.81 -7.07
CA ASP A 56 -9.23 8.52 -7.16
C ASP A 56 -10.44 7.61 -7.44
N VAL A 57 -10.21 6.45 -8.06
CA VAL A 57 -11.28 5.48 -8.38
C VAL A 57 -11.61 4.57 -7.19
N VAL A 58 -10.75 4.51 -6.17
CA VAL A 58 -10.95 3.70 -4.95
C VAL A 58 -10.97 4.58 -3.70
N PRO A 59 -12.05 5.39 -3.50
CA PRO A 59 -12.10 6.37 -2.41
C PRO A 59 -12.47 5.79 -1.03
N THR A 60 -12.94 4.54 -0.98
CA THR A 60 -13.48 3.87 0.23
C THR A 60 -13.14 2.36 0.28
N PRO A 61 -11.85 1.97 0.24
CA PRO A 61 -11.48 0.56 0.40
C PRO A 61 -11.81 0.09 1.82
N GLU A 62 -12.24 -1.16 1.97
CA GLU A 62 -12.49 -1.76 3.29
C GLU A 62 -11.19 -2.17 3.98
N LEU A 63 -10.24 -2.68 3.19
CA LEU A 63 -8.90 -3.06 3.62
C LEU A 63 -7.84 -2.41 2.72
N ILE A 64 -6.80 -1.85 3.31
CA ILE A 64 -5.62 -1.32 2.61
C ILE A 64 -4.39 -2.14 2.99
N VAL A 65 -3.61 -2.54 1.99
CA VAL A 65 -2.33 -3.25 2.14
C VAL A 65 -1.22 -2.39 1.54
N VAL A 66 -0.36 -1.85 2.40
CA VAL A 66 0.77 -1.00 2.00
C VAL A 66 2.08 -1.80 2.08
N PRO A 67 2.72 -2.13 0.94
CA PRO A 67 3.99 -2.82 0.94
C PRO A 67 5.13 -1.90 1.39
N GLY A 68 6.27 -2.48 1.76
CA GLY A 68 7.50 -1.75 1.96
C GLY A 68 8.26 -1.47 0.67
N SER A 69 9.43 -0.89 0.84
CA SER A 69 10.40 -0.55 -0.19
C SER A 69 11.81 -0.54 0.40
N SER A 70 12.79 -1.02 -0.37
CA SER A 70 14.21 -0.77 -0.09
C SER A 70 14.61 0.71 -0.20
N HIS A 71 13.80 1.53 -0.87
CA HIS A 71 13.99 2.98 -1.07
C HIS A 71 13.06 3.81 -0.18
N TRP A 72 12.56 3.24 0.92
CA TRP A 72 11.47 3.80 1.74
C TRP A 72 11.62 5.28 2.10
N ARG A 73 12.84 5.77 2.38
CA ARG A 73 13.07 7.19 2.71
C ARG A 73 12.64 8.13 1.57
N ALA A 74 12.98 7.78 0.32
CA ALA A 74 12.62 8.59 -0.84
C ALA A 74 11.12 8.53 -1.13
N VAL A 75 10.49 7.38 -0.90
CA VAL A 75 9.05 7.19 -1.09
C VAL A 75 8.22 8.07 -0.14
N LEU A 76 8.75 8.46 1.03
CA LEU A 76 8.05 9.36 1.97
C LEU A 76 7.81 10.77 1.42
N ASP A 77 8.52 11.17 0.36
CA ASP A 77 8.33 12.45 -0.31
C ASP A 77 7.25 12.40 -1.41
N ASP A 78 6.71 11.21 -1.72
CA ASP A 78 5.55 11.06 -2.59
C ASP A 78 4.28 11.53 -1.87
N ARG A 79 3.99 12.81 -2.05
CA ARG A 79 2.79 13.45 -1.51
C ARG A 79 1.50 12.84 -2.05
N THR A 80 1.46 12.42 -3.31
CA THR A 80 0.23 11.86 -3.91
C THR A 80 -0.17 10.59 -3.17
N LEU A 81 0.81 9.70 -2.93
CA LEU A 81 0.61 8.48 -2.16
C LEU A 81 0.26 8.76 -0.69
N VAL A 82 1.04 9.61 -0.02
CA VAL A 82 0.84 9.93 1.41
C VAL A 82 -0.51 10.58 1.66
N ASP A 83 -0.90 11.57 0.85
CA ASP A 83 -2.16 12.30 0.98
C ASP A 83 -3.35 11.37 0.70
N TRP A 84 -3.23 10.50 -0.32
CA TRP A 84 -4.26 9.51 -0.59
C TRP A 84 -4.43 8.55 0.59
N LEU A 85 -3.34 7.97 1.10
CA LEU A 85 -3.36 7.08 2.26
C LEU A 85 -4.05 7.73 3.47
N ALA A 86 -3.68 8.99 3.80
CA ALA A 86 -4.31 9.74 4.88
C ALA A 86 -5.83 9.90 4.67
N SER A 87 -6.25 10.16 3.42
CA SER A 87 -7.65 10.35 3.08
C SER A 87 -8.49 9.08 3.18
N VAL A 88 -7.97 7.94 2.71
CA VAL A 88 -8.74 6.68 2.66
C VAL A 88 -8.71 5.92 3.99
N HIS A 89 -7.68 6.12 4.82
CA HIS A 89 -7.57 5.48 6.13
C HIS A 89 -8.80 5.73 7.02
N THR A 90 -9.31 6.95 7.03
CA THR A 90 -10.47 7.34 7.85
C THR A 90 -11.77 6.61 7.50
N LYS A 91 -11.81 5.99 6.31
CA LYS A 91 -12.98 5.29 5.77
C LYS A 91 -12.77 3.77 5.70
N ALA A 92 -11.51 3.33 5.77
CA ALA A 92 -11.17 1.92 5.75
C ALA A 92 -11.44 1.28 7.11
N THR A 93 -11.93 0.05 7.10
CA THR A 93 -12.05 -0.75 8.31
C THR A 93 -10.64 -1.05 8.82
N TRP A 94 -9.77 -1.55 7.94
CA TRP A 94 -8.38 -1.90 8.27
C TRP A 94 -7.40 -1.21 7.33
N THR A 95 -6.34 -0.63 7.91
CA THR A 95 -5.16 -0.18 7.17
C THR A 95 -3.96 -0.93 7.69
N THR A 96 -3.33 -1.70 6.82
CA THR A 96 -2.25 -2.61 7.16
C THR A 96 -1.02 -2.29 6.34
N SER A 97 0.15 -2.66 6.87
CA SER A 97 1.41 -2.50 6.17
C SER A 97 2.30 -3.70 6.40
N VAL A 98 3.21 -3.93 5.45
CA VAL A 98 4.29 -4.91 5.57
C VAL A 98 5.62 -4.17 5.51
N CYS A 99 6.62 -4.68 6.25
CA CYS A 99 8.00 -4.16 6.19
C CYS A 99 8.06 -2.65 6.47
N THR A 100 8.77 -1.89 5.62
CA THR A 100 8.91 -0.44 5.71
C THR A 100 7.66 0.34 5.31
N GLY A 101 6.58 -0.33 4.85
CA GLY A 101 5.29 0.31 4.55
C GLY A 101 4.68 1.00 5.76
N ALA A 102 5.03 0.57 6.98
CA ALA A 102 4.63 1.24 8.21
C ALA A 102 5.15 2.70 8.30
N THR A 103 6.26 3.03 7.64
CA THR A 103 6.79 4.40 7.59
C THR A 103 5.90 5.34 6.79
N LEU A 104 5.24 4.84 5.73
CA LEU A 104 4.22 5.58 4.99
C LEU A 104 2.97 5.83 5.85
N LEU A 105 2.53 4.81 6.60
CA LEU A 105 1.41 4.97 7.54
C LEU A 105 1.73 6.01 8.63
N ALA A 106 2.97 6.01 9.14
CA ALA A 106 3.44 7.01 10.10
C ALA A 106 3.43 8.41 9.49
N LYS A 107 3.97 8.56 8.27
CA LYS A 107 4.00 9.83 7.54
C LYS A 107 2.61 10.38 7.23
N ALA A 108 1.66 9.49 6.93
CA ALA A 108 0.25 9.82 6.74
C ALA A 108 -0.52 10.06 8.06
N GLY A 109 0.15 10.03 9.22
CA GLY A 109 -0.42 10.37 10.52
C GLY A 109 -1.22 9.26 11.22
N MET A 110 -1.23 8.04 10.67
CA MET A 110 -2.11 6.96 11.14
C MET A 110 -1.62 6.26 12.41
N LEU A 111 -0.33 6.41 12.73
CA LEU A 111 0.34 5.66 13.79
C LEU A 111 0.62 6.49 15.06
N ALA A 112 0.16 7.75 15.11
CA ALA A 112 0.34 8.61 16.28
C ALA A 112 -0.30 7.98 17.53
N GLY A 113 0.51 7.71 18.56
CA GLY A 113 0.06 7.11 19.81
C GLY A 113 -0.36 5.63 19.71
N ARG A 114 0.01 4.92 18.62
CA ARG A 114 -0.36 3.52 18.40
C ARG A 114 0.89 2.63 18.35
N PRO A 115 0.84 1.42 18.92
CA PRO A 115 1.90 0.45 18.72
C PRO A 115 1.98 0.04 17.24
N ALA A 116 3.19 -0.05 16.70
CA ALA A 116 3.46 -0.47 15.33
C ALA A 116 4.83 -1.18 15.27
N THR A 117 5.04 -1.95 14.20
CA THR A 117 6.33 -2.55 13.86
C THR A 117 6.68 -2.21 12.41
N THR A 118 7.95 -2.34 12.05
CA THR A 118 8.50 -2.08 10.72
C THR A 118 9.67 -3.02 10.47
N HIS A 119 10.29 -2.93 9.29
CA HIS A 119 11.55 -3.63 9.03
C HIS A 119 12.63 -3.18 10.02
N TRP A 120 13.49 -4.10 10.48
CA TRP A 120 14.51 -3.86 11.51
C TRP A 120 15.60 -2.82 11.14
N LEU A 121 15.65 -2.38 9.87
CA LEU A 121 16.56 -1.34 9.37
C LEU A 121 15.91 0.06 9.26
N ALA A 122 14.61 0.18 9.51
CA ALA A 122 13.86 1.42 9.36
C ALA A 122 14.01 2.34 10.57
#